data_AF-A0A7S3NQQ8-F1
#
_entry.id   AF-A0A7S3NQQ8-F1
#
_cell.length_a   1.000
_cell.length_b   1.000
_cell.length_c   1.000
_cell.angle_alpha   90.00
_cell.angle_beta   90.00
_cell.angle_gamma   90.00
#
_symmetry.space_group_name_H-M   'P 1'
#
loop_
_entity.id
_entity.type
_entity.pdbx_description
1 polymer ?
#
loop_
_entity_poly.entity_id
_entity_poly.type
_entity_poly.pdbx_seq_one_letter_code
_entity_poly.pdbx_strand_id
1 'polypeptide(L)'
;NYSNHYKMKFVILTLALIALSIAADMNAYEQMKFYQGNREGIIKAEDHITEPLEYVDDLPEEWRWDNVDGKNYLTVIHNQHVPQYCGSCWAQASASSISDRIKIMRQGAWPDINIAPQVFVSCSDADRGCNGGFPINAFAYGHDNFLTDETCSIYHGRDGSNGYECSPVTKCRNCEPHKPCFIPDEFNIYKVGDYGKVTGEEAMMQEIYQRGPIAC
;
A
#
# COMPACT_ATOMS: atom_id res chain seq x y z
N ASN A 1 53.97 -19.25 -15.22
CA ASN A 1 53.46 -18.65 -13.96
C ASN A 1 52.36 -17.60 -14.12
N TYR A 2 52.24 -16.86 -15.23
CA TYR A 2 51.16 -15.87 -15.39
C TYR A 2 49.75 -16.46 -15.57
N SER A 3 49.58 -17.56 -16.31
CA SER A 3 48.27 -18.20 -16.58
C SER A 3 47.57 -18.72 -15.31
N ASN A 4 48.32 -19.31 -14.36
CA ASN A 4 47.75 -19.80 -13.09
C ASN A 4 47.28 -18.66 -12.18
N HIS A 5 47.93 -17.50 -12.22
CA HIS A 5 47.50 -16.33 -11.45
C HIS A 5 46.16 -15.77 -11.92
N TYR A 6 45.92 -15.71 -13.24
CA TYR A 6 44.63 -15.26 -13.77
C TYR A 6 43.51 -16.27 -13.52
N LYS A 7 43.78 -17.57 -13.68
CA LYS A 7 42.82 -18.62 -13.33
C LYS A 7 42.43 -18.59 -11.86
N MET A 8 43.39 -18.41 -10.96
CA MET A 8 43.14 -18.34 -9.52
C MET A 8 42.35 -17.07 -9.14
N LYS A 9 42.67 -15.91 -9.75
CA LYS A 9 41.89 -14.68 -9.56
C LYS A 9 40.45 -14.81 -10.08
N PHE A 10 40.26 -15.47 -11.22
CA PHE A 10 38.93 -15.69 -11.80
C PHE A 10 38.07 -16.62 -10.91
N VAL A 11 38.65 -17.71 -10.40
CA VAL A 11 37.98 -18.63 -9.46
C VAL A 11 37.60 -17.94 -8.14
N ILE A 12 38.48 -17.09 -7.61
CA ILE A 12 38.17 -16.33 -6.38
C ILE A 12 37.02 -15.34 -6.62
N LEU A 13 37.01 -14.64 -7.77
CA LEU A 13 35.96 -13.69 -8.11
C LEU A 13 34.61 -14.38 -8.31
N THR A 14 34.57 -15.53 -9.00
CA THR A 14 33.32 -16.28 -9.19
C THR A 14 32.79 -16.84 -7.88
N LEU A 15 33.65 -17.38 -7.00
CA LEU A 15 33.23 -17.84 -5.67
C LEU A 15 32.70 -16.69 -4.80
N ALA A 16 33.31 -15.51 -4.87
CA ALA A 16 32.83 -14.33 -4.15
C ALA A 16 31.44 -13.89 -4.65
N LEU A 17 31.22 -13.86 -5.98
CA LEU A 17 29.91 -13.53 -6.56
C LEU A 17 28.82 -14.54 -6.19
N ILE A 18 29.15 -15.84 -6.19
CA ILE A 18 28.22 -16.89 -5.74
C ILE A 18 27.89 -16.74 -4.25
N ALA A 19 28.88 -16.45 -3.41
CA ALA A 19 28.63 -16.21 -1.99
C ALA A 19 27.72 -14.99 -1.75
N LEU A 20 27.93 -13.91 -2.52
CA LEU A 20 27.09 -12.72 -2.50
C LEU A 20 25.64 -13.01 -2.94
N SER A 21 25.45 -13.80 -4.00
CA SER A 21 24.10 -14.16 -4.45
C SER A 21 23.38 -15.01 -3.41
N ILE A 22 24.04 -16.02 -2.84
CA ILE A 22 23.47 -16.87 -1.78
C ILE A 22 23.09 -16.04 -0.55
N ALA A 23 23.94 -15.09 -0.13
CA ALA A 23 23.63 -14.22 1.00
C ALA A 23 22.42 -13.32 0.74
N ALA A 24 22.29 -12.79 -0.48
CA ALA A 24 21.12 -12.00 -0.89
C ALA A 24 19.84 -12.85 -0.88
N ASP A 25 19.90 -14.07 -1.42
CA ASP A 25 18.77 -15.01 -1.44
C ASP A 25 18.34 -15.42 -0.03
N MET A 26 19.29 -15.69 0.87
CA MET A 26 18.99 -16.00 2.27
C MET A 26 18.31 -14.84 2.99
N ASN A 27 18.79 -13.62 2.80
CA ASN A 27 18.17 -12.43 3.39
C ASN A 27 16.75 -12.20 2.85
N ALA A 28 16.54 -12.37 1.54
CA ALA A 28 15.22 -12.29 0.94
C ALA A 28 14.27 -13.38 1.49
N TYR A 29 14.78 -14.59 1.71
CA TYR A 29 14.00 -15.69 2.27
C TYR A 29 13.58 -15.44 3.73
N GLU A 30 14.47 -14.93 4.57
CA GLU A 30 14.15 -14.56 5.96
C GLU A 30 13.13 -13.43 6.00
N GLN A 31 13.30 -12.41 5.16
CA GLN A 31 12.36 -11.31 5.03
C GLN A 31 10.98 -11.80 4.58
N MET A 32 10.91 -12.70 3.59
CA MET A 32 9.66 -13.31 3.14
C MET A 32 8.98 -14.11 4.26
N LYS A 33 9.74 -14.92 5.00
CA LYS A 33 9.20 -15.66 6.17
C LYS A 33 8.64 -14.74 7.23
N PHE A 34 9.33 -13.64 7.52
CA PHE A 34 8.85 -12.64 8.48
C PHE A 34 7.50 -12.06 8.04
N TYR A 35 7.37 -11.64 6.78
CA TYR A 35 6.11 -11.12 6.26
C TYR A 35 4.99 -12.17 6.20
N GLN A 36 5.31 -13.40 5.84
CA GLN A 36 4.34 -14.50 5.81
C GLN A 36 3.85 -14.87 7.22
N GLY A 37 4.76 -14.98 8.19
CA GLY A 37 4.41 -15.25 9.59
C GLY A 37 3.54 -14.15 10.20
N ASN A 38 3.84 -12.88 9.91
CA ASN A 38 3.03 -11.75 10.35
C ASN A 38 1.58 -11.82 9.86
N ARG A 39 1.36 -12.37 8.65
CA ARG A 39 0.04 -12.53 8.03
C ARG A 39 -0.64 -13.87 8.34
N GLU A 40 0.02 -14.78 9.05
CA GLU A 40 -0.51 -16.13 9.32
C GLU A 40 -1.78 -16.08 10.17
N GLY A 41 -2.85 -16.73 9.70
CA GLY A 41 -4.14 -16.78 10.39
C GLY A 41 -5.04 -15.56 10.18
N ILE A 42 -4.61 -14.55 9.41
CA ILE A 42 -5.50 -13.46 8.99
C ILE A 42 -6.46 -13.99 7.91
N ILE A 43 -7.76 -13.80 8.13
CA ILE A 43 -8.80 -14.14 7.16
C ILE A 43 -8.90 -13.00 6.15
N LYS A 44 -8.89 -13.35 4.85
CA LYS A 44 -9.08 -12.39 3.77
C LYS A 44 -10.55 -12.18 3.52
N ALA A 45 -10.96 -10.93 3.29
CA ALA A 45 -12.29 -10.60 2.83
C ALA A 45 -12.59 -11.26 1.47
N GLU A 46 -13.85 -11.58 1.26
CA GLU A 46 -14.36 -11.99 -0.04
C GLU A 46 -14.51 -10.79 -0.96
N ASP A 47 -14.52 -11.06 -2.26
CA ASP A 47 -14.69 -10.04 -3.28
C ASP A 47 -16.10 -9.45 -3.24
N HIS A 48 -16.22 -8.14 -3.42
CA HIS A 48 -17.48 -7.43 -3.62
C HIS A 48 -17.45 -6.77 -4.99
N ILE A 49 -17.92 -7.50 -6.00
CA ILE A 49 -17.94 -7.06 -7.40
C ILE A 49 -19.38 -7.10 -7.89
N THR A 50 -19.96 -5.93 -8.10
CA THR A 50 -21.29 -5.75 -8.69
C THR A 50 -21.19 -5.46 -10.19
N GLU A 51 -20.09 -4.83 -10.63
CA GLU A 51 -19.80 -4.49 -12.02
C GLU A 51 -18.44 -5.06 -12.47
N PRO A 52 -18.42 -6.30 -12.99
CA PRO A 52 -17.22 -6.92 -13.53
C PRO A 52 -16.55 -6.05 -14.60
N LEU A 53 -15.22 -6.07 -14.64
CA LEU A 53 -14.47 -5.38 -15.67
C LEU A 53 -14.66 -6.09 -17.02
N GLU A 54 -15.11 -5.35 -18.03
CA GLU A 54 -15.08 -5.81 -19.42
C GLU A 54 -13.69 -5.57 -20.02
N TYR A 55 -13.16 -6.57 -20.71
CA TYR A 55 -11.82 -6.47 -21.30
C TYR A 55 -11.88 -5.63 -22.57
N VAL A 56 -10.87 -4.79 -22.75
CA VAL A 56 -10.63 -4.13 -24.04
C VAL A 56 -9.64 -4.96 -24.86
N ASP A 57 -9.86 -5.05 -26.16
CA ASP A 57 -9.01 -5.84 -27.05
C ASP A 57 -7.61 -5.23 -27.22
N ASP A 58 -7.53 -3.89 -27.26
CA ASP A 58 -6.31 -3.15 -27.57
C ASP A 58 -5.74 -2.45 -26.34
N LEU A 59 -5.03 -3.20 -25.49
CA LEU A 59 -4.20 -2.61 -24.43
C LEU A 59 -2.93 -1.96 -25.02
N PRO A 60 -2.51 -0.78 -24.52
CA PRO A 60 -1.25 -0.17 -24.96
C PRO A 60 -0.04 -1.00 -24.50
N GLU A 61 1.03 -0.98 -25.29
CA GLU A 61 2.30 -1.63 -24.96
C GLU A 61 2.94 -1.04 -23.69
N GLU A 62 2.75 0.28 -23.46
CA GLU A 62 3.18 0.98 -22.25
C GLU A 62 2.01 1.81 -21.70
N TRP A 63 1.78 1.70 -20.39
CA TRP A 63 0.84 2.56 -19.68
C TRP A 63 1.41 3.02 -18.34
N ARG A 64 1.29 4.32 -18.07
CA ARG A 64 1.93 4.97 -16.92
C ARG A 64 1.07 6.07 -16.36
N TRP A 65 0.48 5.82 -15.19
CA TRP A 65 -0.35 6.83 -14.49
C TRP A 65 0.44 8.04 -13.99
N ASP A 66 1.76 7.94 -13.86
CA ASP A 66 2.61 9.11 -13.56
C ASP A 66 2.75 10.07 -14.75
N ASN A 67 2.37 9.63 -15.96
CA ASN A 67 2.42 10.45 -17.16
C ASN A 67 1.38 9.98 -18.21
N VAL A 68 0.14 10.41 -18.04
CA VAL A 68 -0.91 10.27 -19.07
C VAL A 68 -1.04 11.62 -19.78
N ASP A 69 -0.60 11.69 -21.04
CA ASP A 69 -0.61 12.90 -21.88
C ASP A 69 0.05 14.13 -21.21
N GLY A 70 1.19 13.92 -20.53
CA GLY A 70 1.92 14.98 -19.85
C GLY A 70 1.39 15.31 -18.44
N LYS A 71 0.46 14.51 -17.92
CA LYS A 71 -0.17 14.72 -16.61
C LYS A 71 0.05 13.56 -15.65
N ASN A 72 0.44 13.91 -14.42
CA ASN A 72 0.66 12.95 -13.34
C ASN A 72 -0.62 12.73 -12.53
N TYR A 73 -1.05 11.47 -12.42
CA TYR A 73 -2.22 11.02 -11.66
C TYR A 73 -1.86 10.26 -10.37
N LEU A 74 -0.58 10.14 -10.04
CA LEU A 74 -0.15 9.57 -8.77
C LEU A 74 -0.08 10.64 -7.68
N THR A 75 -0.43 10.25 -6.46
CA THR A 75 -0.34 11.07 -5.25
C THR A 75 1.04 10.91 -4.59
N VAL A 76 1.20 11.42 -3.36
CA VAL A 76 2.53 11.47 -2.73
C VAL A 76 3.08 10.08 -2.43
N ILE A 77 4.41 9.96 -2.43
CA ILE A 77 5.10 8.76 -1.97
C ILE A 77 5.19 8.80 -0.44
N HIS A 78 4.82 7.70 0.22
CA HIS A 78 4.86 7.57 1.67
C HIS A 78 6.07 6.75 2.15
N ASN A 79 6.37 6.84 3.44
CA ASN A 79 7.38 6.03 4.11
C ASN A 79 6.81 5.40 5.38
N GLN A 80 6.57 4.09 5.35
CA GLN A 80 5.96 3.37 6.48
C GLN A 80 6.90 3.16 7.67
N HIS A 81 8.21 3.30 7.48
CA HIS A 81 9.25 2.92 8.46
C HIS A 81 9.60 4.03 9.46
N VAL A 82 8.97 5.21 9.32
CA VAL A 82 9.18 6.36 10.21
C VAL A 82 7.84 6.83 10.79
N PRO A 83 7.82 7.39 12.02
CA PRO A 83 8.95 7.64 12.92
C PRO A 83 9.54 6.38 13.56
N GLN A 84 8.89 5.23 13.39
CA GLN A 84 9.33 3.92 13.85
C GLN A 84 8.87 2.85 12.87
N TYR A 85 9.47 1.66 12.96
CA TYR A 85 9.07 0.55 12.10
C TYR A 85 7.61 0.14 12.38
N CYS A 86 6.83 0.06 11.31
CA CYS A 86 5.48 -0.45 11.30
C CYS A 86 5.28 -1.23 9.99
N GLY A 87 4.87 -2.49 10.08
CA GLY A 87 4.62 -3.39 8.95
C GLY A 87 3.29 -3.10 8.23
N SER A 88 3.03 -1.83 7.91
CA SER A 88 1.77 -1.32 7.36
C SER A 88 1.75 -1.19 5.83
N CYS A 89 2.62 -1.92 5.11
CA CYS A 89 2.69 -1.87 3.64
C CYS A 89 1.32 -2.09 2.98
N TRP A 90 0.53 -3.02 3.53
CA TRP A 90 -0.83 -3.33 3.08
C TRP A 90 -1.78 -2.13 3.15
N ALA A 91 -1.69 -1.34 4.23
CA ALA A 91 -2.50 -0.15 4.44
C ALA A 91 -2.02 1.02 3.55
N GLN A 92 -0.70 1.19 3.42
CA GLN A 92 -0.09 2.21 2.59
C GLN A 92 -0.42 2.00 1.12
N ALA A 93 -0.23 0.78 0.60
CA ALA A 93 -0.53 0.45 -0.79
C ALA A 93 -2.03 0.64 -1.12
N SER A 94 -2.91 0.24 -0.20
CA SER A 94 -4.36 0.41 -0.37
C SER A 94 -4.76 1.89 -0.35
N ALA A 95 -4.25 2.66 0.61
CA ALA A 95 -4.52 4.09 0.71
C ALA A 95 -4.03 4.86 -0.53
N SER A 96 -2.81 4.58 -1.01
CA SER A 96 -2.28 5.22 -2.23
C SER A 96 -3.06 4.82 -3.47
N SER A 97 -3.41 3.53 -3.64
CA SER A 97 -4.24 3.08 -4.76
C SER A 97 -5.61 3.78 -4.79
N ILE A 98 -6.28 3.92 -3.64
CA ILE A 98 -7.55 4.67 -3.55
C ILE A 98 -7.33 6.15 -3.89
N SER A 99 -6.26 6.76 -3.38
CA SER A 99 -5.93 8.17 -3.60
C SER A 99 -5.67 8.48 -5.08
N ASP A 100 -4.88 7.63 -5.74
CA ASP A 100 -4.58 7.72 -7.18
C ASP A 100 -5.86 7.55 -8.00
N ARG A 101 -6.71 6.57 -7.66
CA ARG A 101 -8.00 6.34 -8.33
C ARG A 101 -8.93 7.54 -8.17
N ILE A 102 -8.99 8.17 -6.98
CA ILE A 102 -9.74 9.42 -6.78
C ILE A 102 -9.18 10.53 -7.67
N LYS A 103 -7.86 10.67 -7.77
CA LYS A 103 -7.21 11.68 -8.62
C LYS A 103 -7.50 11.45 -10.10
N ILE A 104 -7.52 10.19 -10.56
CA ILE A 104 -7.93 9.80 -11.91
C ILE A 104 -9.40 10.18 -12.17
N MET A 105 -10.32 9.77 -11.30
CA MET A 105 -11.75 10.08 -11.41
C MET A 105 -12.02 11.58 -11.45
N ARG A 106 -11.22 12.37 -10.70
CA ARG A 106 -11.31 13.82 -10.65
C ARG A 106 -10.51 14.52 -11.75
N GLN A 107 -10.00 13.77 -12.72
CA GLN A 107 -9.20 14.30 -13.82
C GLN A 107 -8.08 15.22 -13.31
N GLY A 108 -7.36 14.80 -12.25
CA GLY A 108 -6.26 15.55 -11.62
C GLY A 108 -6.63 16.93 -11.10
N ALA A 109 -7.89 17.18 -10.75
CA ALA A 109 -8.32 18.44 -10.16
C ALA A 109 -7.76 18.60 -8.73
N TRP A 110 -7.26 19.80 -8.42
CA TRP A 110 -6.81 20.17 -7.08
C TRP A 110 -7.98 20.12 -6.06
N PRO A 111 -7.74 19.79 -4.78
CA PRO A 111 -6.50 19.27 -4.20
C PRO A 111 -6.30 17.78 -4.46
N ASP A 112 -5.07 17.28 -4.33
CA ASP A 112 -4.86 15.83 -4.22
C ASP A 112 -5.44 15.34 -2.89
N ILE A 113 -6.20 14.25 -2.95
CA ILE A 113 -6.81 13.62 -1.77
C ILE A 113 -5.93 12.42 -1.42
N ASN A 114 -5.21 12.51 -0.31
CA ASN A 114 -4.36 11.43 0.20
C ASN A 114 -5.11 10.73 1.34
N ILE A 115 -5.62 9.54 1.09
CA ILE A 115 -6.32 8.73 2.10
C ILE A 115 -5.37 8.41 3.25
N ALA A 116 -5.85 8.53 4.48
CA ALA A 116 -5.04 8.27 5.67
C ALA A 116 -4.77 6.76 5.86
N PRO A 117 -3.53 6.27 5.66
CA PRO A 117 -3.21 4.86 5.92
C PRO A 117 -3.39 4.51 7.41
N GLN A 118 -3.26 5.49 8.30
CA GLN A 118 -3.43 5.31 9.74
C GLN A 118 -4.83 4.85 10.13
N VAL A 119 -5.87 5.20 9.36
CA VAL A 119 -7.24 4.71 9.60
C VAL A 119 -7.29 3.20 9.46
N PHE A 120 -6.68 2.64 8.41
CA PHE A 120 -6.58 1.19 8.24
C PHE A 120 -5.74 0.56 9.36
N VAL A 121 -4.55 1.10 9.62
CA VAL A 121 -3.62 0.56 10.62
C VAL A 121 -4.25 0.48 12.00
N SER A 122 -5.05 1.47 12.39
CA SER A 122 -5.69 1.50 13.70
C SER A 122 -7.03 0.80 13.76
N CYS A 123 -7.83 0.81 12.69
CA CYS A 123 -9.26 0.45 12.75
C CYS A 123 -9.70 -0.73 11.86
N SER A 124 -8.83 -1.27 10.99
CA SER A 124 -9.15 -2.50 10.25
C SER A 124 -8.98 -3.71 11.18
N ASP A 125 -10.07 -4.13 11.83
CA ASP A 125 -10.06 -5.24 12.79
C ASP A 125 -9.76 -6.60 12.15
N ALA A 126 -9.89 -6.71 10.82
CA ALA A 126 -9.56 -7.93 10.09
C ALA A 126 -8.04 -8.15 9.97
N ASP A 127 -7.24 -7.09 10.09
CA ASP A 127 -5.78 -7.14 10.00
C ASP A 127 -5.11 -6.90 11.37
N ARG A 128 -3.78 -6.88 11.40
CA ARG A 128 -3.00 -6.75 12.65
C ARG A 128 -2.21 -5.44 12.73
N GLY A 129 -2.74 -4.37 12.13
CA GLY A 129 -2.12 -3.05 12.16
C GLY A 129 -0.67 -3.05 11.65
N CYS A 130 0.27 -2.69 12.52
CA CYS A 130 1.71 -2.69 12.26
C CYS A 130 2.33 -4.09 12.18
N ASN A 131 1.59 -5.13 12.54
CA ASN A 131 2.02 -6.52 12.48
C ASN A 131 1.51 -7.23 11.21
N GLY A 132 1.15 -6.47 10.18
CA GLY A 132 0.77 -7.00 8.87
C GLY A 132 -0.73 -7.10 8.62
N GLY A 133 -1.06 -7.25 7.35
CA GLY A 133 -2.42 -7.29 6.84
C GLY A 133 -2.46 -7.52 5.34
N PHE A 134 -3.66 -7.49 4.76
CA PHE A 134 -3.90 -7.66 3.32
C PHE A 134 -4.66 -6.48 2.71
N PRO A 135 -4.28 -6.00 1.51
CA PRO A 135 -5.02 -4.93 0.84
C PRO A 135 -6.52 -5.19 0.66
N ILE A 136 -6.92 -6.44 0.39
CA ILE A 136 -8.33 -6.81 0.24
C ILE A 136 -9.17 -6.48 1.48
N ASN A 137 -8.59 -6.63 2.67
CA ASN A 137 -9.26 -6.30 3.93
C ASN A 137 -9.36 -4.77 4.12
N ALA A 138 -8.34 -4.01 3.68
CA ALA A 138 -8.41 -2.55 3.69
C ALA A 138 -9.50 -2.01 2.76
N PHE A 139 -9.63 -2.58 1.55
CA PHE A 139 -10.70 -2.20 0.63
C PHE A 139 -12.08 -2.57 1.19
N ALA A 140 -12.24 -3.76 1.76
CA ALA A 140 -13.47 -4.16 2.44
C ALA A 140 -13.83 -3.22 3.60
N TYR A 141 -12.85 -2.85 4.43
CA TYR A 141 -13.04 -1.86 5.48
C TYR A 141 -13.52 -0.52 4.90
N GLY A 142 -12.91 -0.04 3.81
CA GLY A 142 -13.32 1.20 3.13
C GLY A 142 -14.68 1.13 2.42
N HIS A 143 -15.19 -0.05 2.15
CA HIS A 143 -16.53 -0.28 1.63
C HIS A 143 -17.57 -0.18 2.77
N ASP A 144 -17.34 -0.91 3.85
CA ASP A 144 -18.26 -0.98 4.99
C ASP A 144 -18.23 0.28 5.87
N ASN A 145 -17.08 0.96 5.93
CA ASN A 145 -16.84 2.14 6.74
C ASN A 145 -16.54 3.36 5.87
N PHE A 146 -16.35 4.51 6.51
CA PHE A 146 -15.77 5.67 5.83
C PHE A 146 -14.26 5.75 6.06
N LEU A 147 -13.59 6.35 5.09
CA LEU A 147 -12.19 6.74 5.14
C LEU A 147 -12.09 8.27 5.28
N THR A 148 -10.97 8.73 5.79
CA THR A 148 -10.61 10.15 5.88
C THR A 148 -9.25 10.36 5.23
N ASP A 149 -8.91 11.60 4.89
CA ASP A 149 -7.59 11.94 4.35
C ASP A 149 -6.54 12.17 5.46
N GLU A 150 -5.27 12.19 5.06
CA GLU A 150 -4.12 12.32 5.96
C GLU A 150 -4.19 13.55 6.88
N THR A 151 -4.91 14.61 6.49
CA THR A 151 -5.06 15.80 7.35
C THR A 151 -5.96 15.55 8.55
N CYS A 152 -6.94 14.63 8.42
CA CYS A 152 -7.76 14.15 9.53
C CYS A 152 -7.00 13.16 10.41
N SER A 153 -6.22 12.27 9.81
CA SER A 153 -5.55 11.16 10.52
C SER A 153 -4.11 10.98 10.04
N ILE A 154 -3.21 11.80 10.59
CA ILE A 154 -1.77 11.75 10.30
C ILE A 154 -1.19 10.37 10.70
N TYR A 155 -0.28 9.85 9.89
CA TYR A 155 0.40 8.59 10.16
C TYR A 155 1.36 8.68 11.36
N HIS A 156 1.22 7.72 12.27
CA HIS A 156 2.04 7.61 13.49
C HIS A 156 2.98 6.41 13.48
N GLY A 157 2.80 5.45 12.55
CA GLY A 157 3.51 4.16 12.60
C GLY A 157 3.19 3.38 13.87
N ARG A 158 1.96 3.52 14.36
CA ARG A 158 1.46 2.95 15.61
C ARG A 158 0.10 2.31 15.41
N ASP A 159 -0.23 1.34 16.24
CA ASP A 159 -1.51 0.65 16.31
C ASP A 159 -1.87 0.38 17.78
N GLY A 160 -2.94 -0.39 18.03
CA GLY A 160 -3.34 -0.74 19.39
C GLY A 160 -2.24 -1.44 20.21
N SER A 161 -1.41 -2.26 19.57
CA SER A 161 -0.32 -3.00 20.24
C SER A 161 0.76 -2.09 20.85
N ASN A 162 0.85 -0.85 20.37
CA ASN A 162 1.76 0.15 20.90
C ASN A 162 1.04 1.44 21.28
N GLY A 163 -0.24 1.36 21.67
CA GLY A 163 -0.97 2.44 22.35
C GLY A 163 -1.56 3.50 21.43
N TYR A 164 -1.91 3.16 20.20
CA TYR A 164 -2.63 4.02 19.26
C TYR A 164 -3.86 3.31 18.69
N GLU A 165 -4.88 3.20 19.55
CA GLU A 165 -6.12 2.47 19.32
C GLU A 165 -7.03 3.09 18.25
N CYS A 166 -7.93 2.28 17.69
CA CYS A 166 -9.05 2.82 16.94
C CYS A 166 -9.97 3.64 17.86
N SER A 167 -10.26 4.87 17.46
CA SER A 167 -11.24 5.72 18.12
C SER A 167 -11.73 6.78 17.13
N PRO A 168 -12.84 7.50 17.43
CA PRO A 168 -13.28 8.61 16.58
C PRO A 168 -12.19 9.67 16.36
N VAL A 169 -11.39 9.99 17.40
CA VAL A 169 -10.26 10.94 17.29
C VAL A 169 -9.09 10.38 16.48
N THR A 170 -8.98 9.05 16.37
CA THR A 170 -8.01 8.40 15.46
C THR A 170 -8.46 8.54 14.01
N LYS A 171 -9.77 8.47 13.72
CA LYS A 171 -10.30 8.59 12.36
C LYS A 171 -10.26 10.03 11.84
N CYS A 172 -10.56 11.02 12.67
CA CYS A 172 -10.30 12.41 12.34
C CYS A 172 -10.09 13.23 13.62
N ARG A 173 -9.06 14.06 13.64
CA ARG A 173 -8.83 15.02 14.70
C ARG A 173 -8.28 16.35 14.20
N ASN A 174 -8.57 17.38 14.97
CA ASN A 174 -7.87 18.65 14.91
C ASN A 174 -7.43 19.06 16.31
N CYS A 175 -6.39 19.89 16.41
CA CYS A 175 -5.84 20.32 17.68
C CYS A 175 -5.59 21.82 17.64
N GLU A 176 -6.24 22.56 18.53
CA GLU A 176 -5.94 23.98 18.71
C GLU A 176 -4.70 24.17 19.60
N PRO A 177 -3.90 25.24 19.38
CA PRO A 177 -2.76 25.55 20.24
C PRO A 177 -3.17 25.58 21.72
N HIS A 178 -2.41 24.85 22.55
CA HIS A 178 -2.61 24.74 24.00
C HIS A 178 -3.94 24.14 24.47
N LYS A 179 -4.73 23.52 23.58
CA LYS A 179 -5.98 22.81 23.93
C LYS A 179 -5.85 21.32 23.64
N PRO A 180 -6.68 20.48 24.28
CA PRO A 180 -6.84 19.09 23.86
C PRO A 180 -7.31 19.00 22.40
N CYS A 181 -6.87 17.96 21.70
CA CYS A 181 -7.40 17.65 20.37
C CYS A 181 -8.88 17.27 20.46
N PHE A 182 -9.61 17.56 19.39
CA PHE A 182 -11.04 17.29 19.26
C PHE A 182 -11.33 16.70 17.89
N ILE A 183 -12.52 16.14 17.74
CA ILE A 183 -13.03 15.64 16.46
C ILE A 183 -13.73 16.83 15.78
N PRO A 184 -13.34 17.24 14.57
CA PRO A 184 -14.04 18.30 13.85
C PRO A 184 -15.51 17.96 13.62
N ASP A 185 -16.39 18.97 13.68
CA ASP A 185 -17.83 18.79 13.44
C ASP A 185 -18.13 18.35 12.01
N GLU A 186 -17.33 18.81 11.04
CA GLU A 186 -17.44 18.48 9.62
C GLU A 186 -16.06 18.12 9.04
N PHE A 187 -16.01 17.03 8.28
CA PHE A 187 -14.84 16.62 7.51
C PHE A 187 -15.26 15.75 6.33
N ASN A 188 -14.40 15.69 5.31
CA ASN A 188 -14.67 14.87 4.13
C ASN A 188 -14.54 13.38 4.46
N ILE A 189 -15.44 12.59 3.88
CA ILE A 189 -15.41 11.14 3.96
C ILE A 189 -15.33 10.52 2.57
N TYR A 190 -14.63 9.40 2.48
CA TYR A 190 -14.44 8.65 1.24
C TYR A 190 -14.86 7.20 1.45
N LYS A 191 -15.36 6.55 0.40
CA LYS A 191 -15.79 5.16 0.43
C LYS A 191 -15.27 4.41 -0.78
N VAL A 192 -15.09 3.11 -0.62
CA VAL A 192 -14.81 2.17 -1.70
C VAL A 192 -16.15 1.59 -2.18
N GLY A 193 -16.37 1.56 -3.49
CA GLY A 193 -17.48 0.85 -4.11
C GLY A 193 -17.14 -0.63 -4.22
N ASP A 194 -17.05 -1.12 -5.45
CA ASP A 194 -16.56 -2.47 -5.73
C ASP A 194 -15.08 -2.64 -5.36
N TYR A 195 -14.74 -3.83 -4.86
CA TYR A 195 -13.38 -4.26 -4.61
C TYR A 195 -13.23 -5.77 -4.80
N GLY A 196 -12.05 -6.21 -5.21
CA GLY A 196 -11.79 -7.63 -5.40
C GLY A 196 -10.35 -7.94 -5.74
N LYS A 197 -10.03 -9.24 -5.78
CA LYS A 197 -8.73 -9.75 -6.21
C LYS A 197 -8.66 -9.75 -7.75
N VAL A 198 -7.50 -9.35 -8.28
CA VAL A 198 -7.12 -9.54 -9.68
C VAL A 198 -5.92 -10.49 -9.73
N THR A 199 -5.93 -11.46 -10.63
CA THR A 199 -4.87 -12.46 -10.76
C THR A 199 -4.58 -12.74 -12.23
N GLY A 200 -3.29 -12.82 -12.59
CA GLY A 200 -2.83 -12.99 -13.96
C GLY A 200 -2.44 -11.65 -14.59
N GLU A 201 -1.38 -11.67 -15.39
CA GLU A 201 -0.76 -10.49 -15.99
C GLU A 201 -1.78 -9.66 -16.81
N GLU A 202 -2.48 -10.29 -17.75
CA GLU A 202 -3.46 -9.62 -18.59
C GLU A 202 -4.58 -8.98 -17.77
N ALA A 203 -5.13 -9.69 -16.77
CA ALA A 203 -6.16 -9.17 -15.90
C ALA A 203 -5.68 -7.94 -15.10
N MET A 204 -4.43 -7.99 -14.62
CA MET A 204 -3.80 -6.86 -13.92
C MET A 204 -3.61 -5.67 -14.87
N MET A 205 -3.15 -5.92 -16.11
CA MET A 205 -3.00 -4.86 -17.12
C MET A 205 -4.35 -4.20 -17.44
N GLN A 206 -5.41 -4.99 -17.62
CA GLN A 206 -6.78 -4.51 -17.85
C GLN A 206 -7.24 -3.60 -16.69
N GLU A 207 -7.11 -4.07 -15.44
CA GLU A 207 -7.54 -3.32 -14.26
C GLU A 207 -6.71 -2.03 -14.09
N ILE A 208 -5.40 -2.09 -14.27
CA ILE A 208 -4.51 -0.92 -14.16
C ILE A 208 -4.84 0.11 -15.23
N TYR A 209 -4.96 -0.32 -16.49
CA TYR A 209 -5.22 0.58 -17.62
C TYR A 209 -6.58 1.27 -17.47
N GLN A 210 -7.63 0.50 -17.18
CA GLN A 210 -9.00 1.00 -17.22
C GLN A 210 -9.43 1.70 -15.91
N ARG A 211 -8.96 1.23 -14.75
CA ARG A 211 -9.49 1.64 -13.43
C ARG A 211 -8.42 2.16 -12.47
N GLY A 212 -7.16 2.24 -12.88
CA GLY A 212 -6.09 2.84 -12.07
C GLY A 212 -5.26 1.85 -11.25
N PRO A 213 -4.24 2.34 -10.51
CA PRO A 213 -3.32 1.51 -9.74
C PRO A 213 -4.00 0.49 -8.82
N ILE A 214 -3.41 -0.70 -8.68
CA ILE A 214 -3.85 -1.79 -7.78
C ILE A 214 -2.88 -1.93 -6.59
N ALA A 215 -3.29 -2.66 -5.54
CA ALA A 215 -2.47 -2.93 -4.35
C ALA A 215 -2.09 -4.42 -4.25
N CYS A 216 -0.86 -4.70 -3.78
CA CYS A 216 -0.25 -6.03 -3.70
C CYS A 216 0.17 -6.41 -2.27
#